data_AF-A0A8T7BMH7-F1
#
_entry.id   AF-A0A8T7BMH7-F1
#
_cell.length_a   1.000
_cell.length_b   1.000
_cell.length_c   1.000
_cell.angle_alpha   90.00
_cell.angle_beta   90.00
_cell.angle_gamma   90.00
#
_symmetry.space_group_name_H-M   'P 1'
#
loop_
_entity.id
_entity.type
_entity.pdbx_description
1 polymer ?
#
loop_
_entity_poly.entity_id
_entity_poly.type
_entity_poly.pdbx_seq_one_letter_code
_entity_poly.pdbx_strand_id
1 'polypeptide(L)'
;MKDCTQVISSLFLIVIFLSGCASTPRFDTTLVDRSLTPEKVLSQDDASQGKTVLWGGVILDFKNLQDASQLEVLAYPLNSSERPLQNERPLGRFILLHEGFLEPTVYLQGKLLSASGKIGPSQRGRIGESEYVYPVLNAQKIHLWAAKNDSVRSSFHIGIGIGF
;
A
#
# COMPACT_ATOMS: atom_id res chain seq x y z
N MET A 1 20.39 38.84 44.44
CA MET A 1 19.96 39.13 43.04
C MET A 1 20.71 38.24 42.02
N LYS A 2 20.94 36.95 42.32
CA LYS A 2 21.58 36.00 41.38
C LYS A 2 20.73 34.74 41.18
N ASP A 3 19.77 34.51 42.07
CA ASP A 3 19.01 33.25 42.17
C ASP A 3 17.79 33.22 41.23
N CYS A 4 17.23 34.39 40.87
CA CYS A 4 16.06 34.45 39.98
C CYS A 4 16.43 34.15 38.51
N THR A 5 17.62 34.56 38.06
CA THR A 5 18.09 34.33 36.69
C THR A 5 18.38 32.85 36.42
N GLN A 6 18.81 32.11 37.45
CA GLN A 6 19.19 30.69 37.32
C GLN A 6 17.98 29.76 37.21
N VAL A 7 16.85 30.11 37.84
CA VAL A 7 15.60 29.34 37.73
C VAL A 7 14.93 29.57 36.37
N ILE A 8 15.00 30.79 35.84
CA ILE A 8 14.46 31.12 34.50
C ILE A 8 15.26 30.39 33.40
N SER A 9 16.57 30.27 33.56
CA SER A 9 17.43 29.54 32.61
C SER A 9 17.20 28.02 32.64
N SER A 10 16.81 27.45 33.79
CA SER A 10 16.52 26.02 33.93
C SER A 10 15.18 25.61 33.30
N LEU A 11 14.20 26.51 33.27
CA LEU A 11 12.88 26.23 32.71
C LEU A 11 12.87 26.22 31.16
N PHE A 12 13.83 26.89 30.52
CA PHE A 12 13.89 27.01 29.06
C PHE A 12 14.53 25.79 28.37
N LEU A 13 15.22 24.92 29.11
CA LEU A 13 15.95 23.77 28.53
C LEU A 13 15.07 22.52 28.32
N ILE A 14 13.87 22.45 28.92
CA ILE A 14 13.02 21.25 28.90
C ILE A 14 12.03 21.23 27.72
N VAL A 15 11.81 22.35 27.03
CA VAL A 15 10.77 22.45 25.99
C VAL A 15 11.23 21.94 24.60
N ILE A 16 12.52 21.68 24.38
CA ILE A 16 13.06 21.37 23.03
C ILE A 16 13.07 19.87 22.68
N PHE A 17 12.69 18.96 23.59
CA PHE A 17 12.72 17.51 23.33
C PHE A 17 11.44 16.89 22.74
N LEU A 18 10.54 17.69 22.16
CA LEU A 18 9.42 17.18 21.35
C LEU A 18 9.72 17.30 19.84
N SER A 19 10.84 16.76 19.38
CA SER A 19 11.00 16.39 17.97
C SER A 19 10.19 15.12 17.70
N GLY A 20 8.87 15.29 17.56
CA GLY A 20 7.98 14.23 17.10
C GLY A 20 8.46 13.69 15.76
N CYS A 21 8.70 12.38 15.67
CA CYS A 21 8.93 11.71 14.39
C CYS A 21 7.65 11.84 13.56
N ALA A 22 7.60 12.82 12.67
CA ALA A 22 6.57 12.87 11.63
C ALA A 22 6.81 11.66 10.71
N SER A 23 6.07 10.57 10.94
CA SER A 23 6.06 9.44 10.02
C SER A 23 5.54 9.94 8.68
N THR A 24 6.38 9.91 7.65
CA THR A 24 5.99 10.33 6.31
C THR A 24 4.80 9.48 5.82
N PRO A 25 3.75 10.10 5.24
CA PRO A 25 2.64 9.35 4.68
C PRO A 25 3.10 8.34 3.63
N ARG A 26 2.57 7.11 3.68
CA ARG A 26 2.93 6.05 2.71
C ARG A 26 2.53 6.42 1.28
N PHE A 27 1.46 7.18 1.12
CA PHE A 27 0.95 7.64 -0.17
C PHE A 27 0.72 9.15 -0.11
N ASP A 28 0.97 9.83 -1.22
CA ASP A 28 0.45 11.17 -1.44
C ASP A 28 -0.99 11.04 -1.92
N THR A 29 -1.93 11.54 -1.11
CA THR A 29 -3.36 11.43 -1.37
C THR A 29 -3.97 12.74 -1.87
N THR A 30 -3.18 13.76 -2.15
CA THR A 30 -3.67 15.10 -2.54
C THR A 30 -4.51 15.07 -3.83
N LEU A 31 -4.12 14.23 -4.79
CA LEU A 31 -4.78 14.10 -6.09
C LEU A 31 -5.63 12.83 -6.23
N VAL A 32 -5.77 12.05 -5.15
CA VAL A 32 -6.47 10.75 -5.18
C VAL A 32 -7.99 10.96 -5.16
N ASP A 33 -8.67 10.47 -6.19
CA ASP A 33 -10.14 10.39 -6.21
C ASP A 33 -10.60 9.10 -5.51
N ARG A 34 -10.99 9.22 -4.23
CA ARG A 34 -11.48 8.09 -3.43
C ARG A 34 -12.89 7.63 -3.82
N SER A 35 -13.61 8.40 -4.62
CA SER A 35 -14.98 8.07 -5.02
C SER A 35 -15.02 7.02 -6.14
N LEU A 36 -13.89 6.79 -6.82
CA LEU A 36 -13.73 5.85 -7.92
C LEU A 36 -13.17 4.52 -7.42
N THR A 37 -14.08 3.60 -7.10
CA THR A 37 -13.73 2.19 -6.83
C THR A 37 -13.57 1.42 -8.14
N PRO A 38 -12.88 0.27 -8.15
CA PRO A 38 -12.79 -0.58 -9.34
C PRO A 38 -14.15 -0.89 -9.97
N GLU A 39 -15.12 -1.30 -9.15
CA GLU A 39 -16.50 -1.59 -9.61
C GLU A 39 -17.19 -0.36 -10.23
N LYS A 40 -16.97 0.84 -9.70
CA LYS A 40 -17.57 2.07 -10.22
C LYS A 40 -16.90 2.55 -11.51
N VAL A 41 -15.61 2.32 -11.69
CA VAL A 41 -14.92 2.66 -12.93
C VAL A 41 -15.52 1.88 -14.11
N LEU A 42 -15.87 0.62 -13.90
CA LEU A 42 -16.52 -0.20 -14.93
C LEU A 42 -17.90 0.32 -15.33
N SER A 43 -18.60 1.07 -14.48
CA SER A 43 -19.92 1.62 -14.78
C SER A 43 -19.88 3.01 -15.41
N GLN A 44 -18.70 3.63 -15.53
CA GLN A 44 -18.53 5.02 -15.99
C GLN A 44 -17.77 5.12 -17.32
N ASP A 45 -17.57 4.00 -18.01
CA ASP A 45 -16.79 3.89 -19.25
C ASP A 45 -15.43 4.62 -19.13
N ASP A 46 -15.02 5.32 -20.18
CA ASP A 46 -13.71 5.97 -20.28
C ASP A 46 -13.61 7.30 -19.50
N ALA A 47 -14.69 7.78 -18.88
CA ALA A 47 -14.72 9.07 -18.17
C ALA A 47 -13.82 9.10 -16.91
N SER A 48 -13.38 7.93 -16.44
CA SER A 48 -12.50 7.81 -15.29
C SER A 48 -11.02 7.66 -15.66
N GLN A 49 -10.69 7.45 -16.95
CA GLN A 49 -9.31 7.25 -17.39
C GLN A 49 -8.44 8.47 -17.06
N GLY A 50 -7.16 8.19 -16.74
CA GLY A 50 -6.17 9.21 -16.41
C GLY A 50 -6.29 9.81 -15.01
N LYS A 51 -7.42 9.63 -14.31
CA LYS A 51 -7.58 10.07 -12.92
C LYS A 51 -6.70 9.25 -11.99
N THR A 52 -6.16 9.92 -10.97
CA THR A 52 -5.33 9.29 -9.95
C THR A 52 -6.23 8.66 -8.88
N VAL A 53 -5.98 7.39 -8.58
CA VAL A 53 -6.69 6.63 -7.54
C VAL A 53 -5.71 5.91 -6.64
N LEU A 54 -6.22 5.44 -5.49
CA LEU A 54 -5.52 4.59 -4.54
C LEU A 54 -6.40 3.39 -4.25
N TRP A 55 -5.98 2.23 -4.75
CA TRP A 55 -6.68 0.97 -4.54
C TRP A 55 -5.78 -0.01 -3.80
N GLY A 56 -6.38 -0.97 -3.14
CA GLY A 56 -5.64 -2.02 -2.47
C GLY A 56 -6.50 -3.23 -2.21
N GLY A 57 -5.85 -4.34 -1.93
CA GLY A 57 -6.52 -5.60 -1.85
C GLY A 57 -5.58 -6.77 -1.64
N VAL A 58 -6.11 -7.96 -1.92
CA VAL A 58 -5.35 -9.21 -1.88
C VAL A 58 -4.93 -9.63 -3.29
N ILE A 59 -3.68 -10.03 -3.44
CA ILE A 59 -3.15 -10.55 -4.71
C ILE A 59 -3.79 -11.90 -4.99
N LEU A 60 -4.40 -12.04 -6.16
CA LEU A 60 -5.04 -13.26 -6.64
C LEU A 60 -4.18 -14.01 -7.64
N ASP A 61 -3.48 -13.27 -8.50
CA ASP A 61 -2.57 -13.82 -9.51
C ASP A 61 -1.45 -12.82 -9.83
N PHE A 62 -0.34 -13.33 -10.36
CA PHE A 62 0.86 -12.58 -10.72
C PHE A 62 1.43 -13.08 -12.05
N LYS A 63 1.75 -12.16 -12.96
CA LYS A 63 2.42 -12.45 -14.22
C LYS A 63 3.44 -11.37 -14.56
N ASN A 64 4.65 -11.79 -14.94
CA ASN A 64 5.59 -10.91 -15.64
C ASN A 64 5.31 -10.92 -17.15
N LEU A 65 5.18 -9.73 -17.71
CA LEU A 65 5.10 -9.44 -19.14
C LEU A 65 6.51 -9.10 -19.65
N GLN A 66 6.62 -8.71 -20.93
CA GLN A 66 7.90 -8.37 -21.53
C GLN A 66 8.59 -7.18 -20.85
N ASP A 67 7.83 -6.13 -20.50
CA ASP A 67 8.37 -4.89 -19.94
C ASP A 67 7.58 -4.39 -18.71
N ALA A 68 6.77 -5.27 -18.11
CA ALA A 68 5.85 -4.91 -17.03
C ALA A 68 5.51 -6.10 -16.14
N SER A 69 5.04 -5.83 -14.92
CA SER A 69 4.41 -6.81 -14.04
C SER A 69 2.92 -6.54 -13.94
N GLN A 70 2.14 -7.60 -14.09
CA GLN A 70 0.69 -7.57 -14.00
C GLN A 70 0.25 -8.39 -12.79
N LEU A 71 -0.53 -7.77 -11.90
CA LEU A 71 -1.14 -8.44 -10.76
C LEU A 71 -2.66 -8.35 -10.88
N GLU A 72 -3.33 -9.48 -10.68
CA GLU A 72 -4.77 -9.48 -10.43
C GLU A 72 -5.00 -9.30 -8.93
N VAL A 73 -5.82 -8.32 -8.57
CA VAL A 73 -6.06 -7.95 -7.17
C VAL A 73 -7.57 -7.88 -6.90
N LEU A 74 -8.01 -8.52 -5.82
CA LEU A 74 -9.37 -8.34 -5.30
C LEU A 74 -9.37 -7.17 -4.33
N ALA A 75 -10.06 -6.09 -4.71
CA ALA A 75 -10.05 -4.83 -3.98
C ALA A 75 -10.93 -4.86 -2.72
N TYR A 76 -10.49 -4.14 -1.70
CA TYR A 76 -11.23 -3.89 -0.47
C TYR A 76 -11.17 -2.40 -0.09
N PRO A 77 -12.11 -1.90 0.72
CA PRO A 77 -11.98 -0.59 1.34
C PRO A 77 -10.65 -0.47 2.10
N LEU A 78 -10.05 0.72 2.08
CA LEU A 78 -8.81 1.00 2.79
C LEU A 78 -9.09 1.70 4.13
N ASN A 79 -8.31 1.38 5.15
CA ASN A 79 -8.36 2.10 6.42
C ASN A 79 -7.58 3.43 6.36
N SER A 80 -7.51 4.15 7.48
CA SER A 80 -6.76 5.42 7.58
C SER A 80 -5.25 5.32 7.34
N SER A 81 -4.68 4.11 7.41
CA SER A 81 -3.28 3.84 7.05
C SER A 81 -3.13 3.39 5.59
N GLU A 82 -4.21 3.42 4.82
CA GLU A 82 -4.32 2.91 3.46
C GLU A 82 -4.16 1.39 3.36
N ARG A 83 -4.37 0.64 4.46
CA ARG A 83 -4.31 -0.83 4.47
C ARG A 83 -5.68 -1.43 4.09
N PRO A 84 -5.75 -2.46 3.24
CA PRO A 84 -7.02 -3.10 2.89
C PRO A 84 -7.72 -3.76 4.08
N LEU A 85 -9.02 -3.54 4.21
CA LEU A 85 -9.91 -4.10 5.22
C LEU A 85 -10.59 -5.37 4.69
N GLN A 86 -9.95 -6.53 4.85
CA GLN A 86 -10.48 -7.82 4.35
C GLN A 86 -11.78 -8.27 5.04
N ASN A 87 -12.14 -7.67 6.17
CA ASN A 87 -13.40 -7.92 6.87
C ASN A 87 -14.59 -7.15 6.27
N GLU A 88 -14.34 -6.26 5.30
CA GLU A 88 -15.36 -5.50 4.59
C GLU A 88 -15.73 -6.17 3.26
N ARG A 89 -16.82 -5.72 2.64
CA ARG A 89 -17.25 -6.23 1.33
C ARG A 89 -16.21 -5.90 0.24
N PRO A 90 -15.86 -6.85 -0.65
CA PRO A 90 -14.98 -6.59 -1.78
C PRO A 90 -15.56 -5.56 -2.75
N LEU A 91 -14.69 -4.75 -3.37
CA LEU A 91 -15.04 -3.67 -4.31
C LEU A 91 -14.76 -4.03 -5.78
N GLY A 92 -14.78 -5.32 -6.09
CA GLY A 92 -14.46 -5.86 -7.41
C GLY A 92 -12.98 -6.22 -7.59
N ARG A 93 -12.65 -6.75 -8.77
CA ARG A 93 -11.28 -7.10 -9.17
C ARG A 93 -10.71 -6.02 -10.07
N PHE A 94 -9.40 -5.83 -10.03
CA PHE A 94 -8.69 -4.95 -10.94
C PHE A 94 -7.35 -5.55 -11.32
N ILE A 95 -6.83 -5.09 -12.44
CA ILE A 95 -5.45 -5.34 -12.84
C ILE A 95 -4.60 -4.18 -12.35
N LEU A 96 -3.56 -4.50 -11.58
CA LEU A 96 -2.48 -3.60 -11.28
C LEU A 96 -1.36 -3.85 -12.29
N LEU A 97 -1.06 -2.84 -13.10
CA LEU A 97 0.03 -2.87 -14.07
C LEU A 97 1.16 -1.98 -13.56
N HIS A 98 2.34 -2.56 -13.39
CA HIS A 98 3.56 -1.85 -12.99
C HIS A 98 4.58 -1.91 -14.14
N GLU A 99 5.18 -0.78 -14.46
CA GLU A 99 6.26 -0.72 -15.45
C GLU A 99 7.54 -1.35 -14.87
N GLY A 100 8.16 -2.26 -15.63
CA GLY A 100 9.29 -3.05 -15.16
C GLY A 100 8.88 -4.30 -14.39
N PHE A 101 9.88 -4.97 -13.79
CA PHE A 101 9.72 -6.28 -13.18
C PHE A 101 9.64 -6.21 -11.66
N LEU A 102 8.61 -6.85 -11.12
CA LEU A 102 8.44 -7.16 -9.71
C LEU A 102 8.88 -8.61 -9.44
N GLU A 103 9.48 -8.83 -8.28
CA GLU A 103 9.93 -10.16 -7.85
C GLU A 103 8.74 -11.05 -7.45
N PRO A 104 8.47 -12.17 -8.15
CA PRO A 104 7.30 -13.01 -7.87
C PRO A 104 7.31 -13.62 -6.47
N THR A 105 8.50 -13.88 -5.92
CA THR A 105 8.69 -14.42 -4.56
C THR A 105 8.33 -13.39 -3.47
N VAL A 106 8.33 -12.10 -3.81
CA VAL A 106 7.91 -11.02 -2.92
C VAL A 106 6.40 -10.79 -3.03
N TYR A 107 5.86 -10.72 -4.25
CA TYR A 107 4.45 -10.43 -4.57
C TYR A 107 3.58 -11.68 -4.69
N LEU A 108 3.64 -12.55 -3.68
CA LEU A 108 2.92 -13.82 -3.66
C LEU A 108 1.40 -13.64 -3.53
N GLN A 109 0.66 -14.58 -4.12
CA GLN A 109 -0.78 -14.72 -3.93
C GLN A 109 -1.14 -14.74 -2.44
N GLY A 110 -2.25 -14.08 -2.08
CA GLY A 110 -2.71 -13.96 -0.70
C GLY A 110 -2.08 -12.79 0.08
N LYS A 111 -1.01 -12.16 -0.41
CA LYS A 111 -0.46 -10.96 0.22
C LYS A 111 -1.36 -9.74 -0.01
N LEU A 112 -1.28 -8.81 0.94
CA LEU A 112 -1.97 -7.54 0.88
C LEU A 112 -1.08 -6.47 0.26
N LEU A 113 -1.62 -5.70 -0.67
CA LEU A 113 -0.97 -4.50 -1.18
C LEU A 113 -1.94 -3.33 -1.26
N SER A 114 -1.36 -2.14 -1.32
CA SER A 114 -2.04 -0.92 -1.76
C SER A 114 -1.18 -0.26 -2.84
N ALA A 115 -1.81 0.40 -3.80
CA ALA A 115 -1.11 1.07 -4.87
C ALA A 115 -1.85 2.33 -5.32
N SER A 116 -1.07 3.38 -5.57
CA SER A 116 -1.56 4.62 -6.18
C SER A 116 -1.07 4.71 -7.62
N GLY A 117 -1.91 5.26 -8.47
CA GLY A 117 -1.60 5.39 -9.89
C GLY A 117 -2.75 5.96 -10.68
N LYS A 118 -2.62 5.92 -12.00
CA LYS A 118 -3.66 6.41 -12.91
C LYS A 118 -4.52 5.26 -13.40
N ILE A 119 -5.82 5.52 -13.55
CA ILE A 119 -6.73 4.60 -14.23
C ILE A 119 -6.32 4.52 -15.70
N GLY A 120 -6.01 3.32 -16.17
CA GLY A 120 -5.74 3.01 -17.57
C GLY A 120 -6.97 2.53 -18.33
N PRO A 121 -6.82 2.20 -19.62
CA PRO A 121 -7.86 1.52 -20.38
C PRO A 121 -8.21 0.17 -19.76
N SER A 122 -9.50 -0.16 -19.68
CA SER A 122 -9.94 -1.46 -19.17
C SER A 122 -9.45 -2.61 -20.04
N GLN A 123 -9.15 -3.74 -19.41
CA GLN A 123 -8.61 -4.93 -20.06
C GLN A 123 -9.62 -6.08 -19.97
N ARG A 124 -9.83 -6.79 -21.09
CA ARG A 124 -10.61 -8.04 -21.07
C ARG A 124 -9.76 -9.18 -20.54
N GLY A 125 -10.37 -10.05 -19.76
CA GLY A 125 -9.76 -11.27 -19.24
C GLY A 125 -10.83 -12.29 -18.87
N ARG A 126 -10.48 -13.24 -18.00
CA ARG A 126 -11.39 -14.30 -17.56
C ARG A 126 -11.28 -14.52 -16.06
N ILE A 127 -12.42 -14.79 -15.43
CA ILE A 127 -12.49 -15.33 -14.06
C ILE A 127 -13.00 -16.76 -14.18
N GLY A 128 -12.10 -17.73 -14.01
CA GLY A 128 -12.39 -19.10 -14.42
C GLY A 128 -12.71 -19.14 -15.91
N GLU A 129 -13.90 -19.63 -16.26
CA GLU A 129 -14.34 -19.72 -17.66
C GLU A 129 -15.16 -18.54 -18.17
N SER A 130 -15.53 -17.61 -17.29
CA SER A 130 -16.36 -16.46 -17.66
C SER A 130 -15.52 -15.29 -18.13
N GLU A 131 -15.94 -14.64 -19.22
CA GLU A 131 -15.35 -13.36 -19.63
C GLU A 131 -15.57 -12.28 -18.56
N TYR A 132 -14.56 -11.45 -18.36
CA TYR A 132 -14.59 -10.35 -17.41
C TYR A 132 -13.83 -9.14 -17.95
N VAL A 133 -14.31 -7.94 -17.60
CA VAL A 133 -13.64 -6.68 -17.91
C VAL A 133 -13.02 -6.15 -16.62
N TYR A 134 -11.70 -6.02 -16.62
CA TYR A 134 -10.95 -5.49 -15.51
C TYR A 134 -10.70 -4.00 -15.69
N PRO A 135 -11.00 -3.14 -14.70
CA PRO A 135 -10.39 -1.83 -14.64
C PRO A 135 -8.89 -2.00 -14.41
N VAL A 136 -8.09 -1.14 -15.03
CA VAL A 136 -6.62 -1.19 -14.95
C VAL A 136 -6.11 -0.01 -14.13
N LEU A 137 -5.24 -0.30 -13.17
CA LEU A 137 -4.46 0.68 -12.43
C LEU A 137 -3.01 0.64 -12.93
N ASN A 138 -2.59 1.69 -13.62
CA ASN A 138 -1.19 1.93 -13.96
C ASN A 138 -0.47 2.45 -12.71
N ALA A 139 0.16 1.54 -11.98
CA ALA A 139 0.70 1.77 -10.65
C ALA A 139 2.00 2.58 -10.69
N GLN A 140 1.98 3.71 -10.00
CA GLN A 140 3.14 4.58 -9.82
C GLN A 140 3.84 4.33 -8.48
N LYS A 141 3.07 3.92 -7.46
CA LYS A 141 3.59 3.54 -6.15
C LYS A 141 2.84 2.32 -5.64
N ILE A 142 3.58 1.35 -5.13
CA ILE A 142 3.05 0.12 -4.55
C ILE A 142 3.60 -0.03 -3.14
N HIS A 143 2.75 -0.44 -2.20
CA HIS A 143 3.14 -0.81 -0.85
C HIS A 143 2.62 -2.21 -0.53
N LEU A 144 3.54 -3.12 -0.24
CA LEU A 144 3.23 -4.47 0.22
C LEU A 144 3.14 -4.49 1.74
N TRP A 145 2.06 -5.05 2.28
CA TRP A 145 1.82 -5.13 3.70
C TRP A 145 2.36 -6.44 4.28
N ALA A 146 3.08 -6.35 5.40
CA ALA A 146 3.47 -7.51 6.19
C ALA A 146 2.23 -8.26 6.71
N ALA A 147 2.32 -9.59 6.82
CA ALA A 147 1.25 -10.37 7.41
C ALA A 147 0.99 -9.91 8.85
N LYS A 148 -0.24 -10.04 9.35
CA LYS A 148 -0.58 -9.66 10.74
C LYS A 148 0.32 -10.36 11.79
N ASN A 149 0.92 -11.50 11.44
CA ASN A 149 1.78 -12.29 12.32
C ASN A 149 3.29 -12.07 12.08
N ASP A 150 3.68 -11.19 11.15
CA ASP A 150 5.09 -10.86 10.87
C ASP A 150 5.66 -9.83 11.87
N SER A 151 5.06 -9.69 13.06
CA SER A 151 5.72 -9.03 14.18
C SER A 151 6.92 -9.89 14.61
N VAL A 152 8.02 -9.73 13.88
CA VAL A 152 9.41 -10.03 14.26
C VAL A 152 9.50 -11.12 15.32
N ARG A 153 9.43 -12.40 14.90
CA ARG A 153 10.08 -13.47 15.64
C ARG A 153 11.59 -13.26 15.50
N SER A 154 12.14 -12.25 16.18
CA SER A 154 13.59 -12.15 16.34
C SER A 154 14.00 -13.28 17.27
N SER A 155 14.32 -14.45 16.72
CA SER A 155 15.09 -15.44 17.46
C SER A 155 16.53 -14.94 17.53
N PHE A 156 16.80 -14.06 18.51
CA PHE A 156 18.17 -13.76 18.90
C PHE A 156 18.77 -15.04 19.50
N HIS A 157 19.57 -15.77 18.72
CA HIS A 157 20.45 -16.80 19.27
C HIS A 157 21.70 -16.08 19.81
N ILE A 158 21.73 -15.83 21.12
CA ILE A 158 22.94 -15.44 21.83
C ILE A 158 23.79 -16.71 21.97
N GLY A 159 24.75 -16.89 21.06
CA GLY A 159 25.77 -17.92 21.21
C GLY A 159 26.74 -17.53 22.32
N ILE A 160 26.58 -18.10 23.51
CA ILE A 160 27.61 -18.05 24.56
C ILE A 160 28.68 -19.08 24.17
N GLY A 161 29.76 -18.59 23.55
CA GLY A 161 30.98 -19.37 23.36
C GLY A 161 31.72 -19.46 24.69
N ILE A 162 31.59 -20.58 25.40
CA ILE A 162 32.48 -20.94 26.50
C ILE A 162 33.71 -21.61 25.86
N GLY A 163 34.75 -20.81 25.63
CA GLY A 163 36.08 -21.32 25.32
C GLY A 163 36.71 -21.86 26.60
N PHE A 164 37.15 -23.10 26.54
CA PHE A 164 37.97 -23.77 27.55
C PHE A 164 39.34 -23.10 27.69
#